data_AF-A0A6B3GZT8-F1
#
_entry.id   AF-A0A6B3GZT8-F1
#
_cell.length_a   1.000
_cell.length_b   1.000
_cell.length_c   1.000
_cell.angle_alpha   90.00
_cell.angle_beta   90.00
_cell.angle_gamma   90.00
#
_symmetry.space_group_name_H-M   'P 1'
#
loop_
_entity.id
_entity.type
_entity.pdbx_description
1 polymer ?
#
loop_
_entity_poly.entity_id
_entity_poly.type
_entity_poly.pdbx_seq_one_letter_code
_entity_poly.pdbx_strand_id
1 'polypeptide(L)'
;TIPSTLKAWLDQVIIVGHNAGPDSPVAGTPVTVVASRGGSYAPGTPREGFEFVQNYLEKLLTSMFSAEVDFIVPELTLAHSQPAMAELIPLAEASRAKAFDEAREKAKALASRLAA
;
A
#
# COMPACT_ATOMS: atom_id res chain seq x y z
N THR A 1 -11.71 0.32 -0.18
CA THR A 1 -11.65 -0.26 1.18
C THR A 1 -10.78 -1.50 1.14
N ILE A 2 -10.36 -2.03 2.29
CA ILE A 2 -9.55 -3.26 2.34
C ILE A 2 -10.40 -4.54 2.26
N PRO A 3 -9.84 -5.69 1.85
CA PRO A 3 -10.54 -6.97 1.91
C PRO A 3 -11.05 -7.28 3.32
N SER A 4 -12.24 -7.86 3.44
CA SER A 4 -12.83 -8.24 4.74
C SER A 4 -11.95 -9.21 5.52
N THR A 5 -11.27 -10.12 4.83
CA THR A 5 -10.32 -11.08 5.43
C THR A 5 -9.08 -10.39 5.98
N LEU A 6 -8.57 -9.34 5.32
CA LEU A 6 -7.46 -8.55 5.84
C LEU A 6 -7.88 -7.80 7.12
N LYS A 7 -9.09 -7.23 7.13
CA LYS A 7 -9.63 -6.59 8.34
C LYS A 7 -9.75 -7.58 9.50
N ALA A 8 -10.30 -8.77 9.24
CA ALA A 8 -10.43 -9.82 10.24
C ALA A 8 -9.06 -10.29 10.77
N TRP A 9 -8.06 -10.40 9.89
CA TRP A 9 -6.68 -10.73 10.29
C TRP A 9 -6.08 -9.62 11.18
N LEU A 10 -6.23 -8.34 10.79
CA LEU A 10 -5.78 -7.20 11.59
C LEU A 10 -6.39 -7.22 13.00
N ASP A 11 -7.68 -7.53 13.12
CA ASP A 11 -8.35 -7.64 14.42
C ASP A 11 -7.78 -8.74 15.31
N GLN A 12 -7.23 -9.81 14.72
CA GLN A 12 -6.61 -10.89 15.47
C GLN A 12 -5.16 -10.57 15.88
N VAL A 13 -4.43 -9.82 15.05
CA VAL A 13 -3.01 -9.53 15.31
C VAL A 13 -2.77 -8.23 16.06
N ILE A 14 -3.73 -7.30 16.15
CA ILE A 14 -3.56 -6.08 16.96
C ILE A 14 -3.85 -6.42 18.42
N ILE A 15 -2.80 -6.78 19.18
CA ILE A 15 -2.90 -7.13 20.59
C ILE A 15 -2.14 -6.10 21.43
N VAL A 16 -2.91 -5.23 22.11
CA VAL A 16 -2.37 -4.19 23.02
C VAL A 16 -1.63 -4.86 24.18
N GLY A 17 -0.43 -4.36 24.49
CA GLY A 17 0.45 -4.94 25.51
C GLY A 17 1.27 -6.15 25.02
N HIS A 18 1.13 -6.53 23.76
CA HIS A 18 1.96 -7.56 23.14
C HIS A 18 2.69 -7.01 21.93
N ASN A 19 2.00 -6.82 20.81
CA ASN A 19 2.59 -6.39 19.55
C ASN A 19 1.95 -5.12 18.99
N ALA A 20 1.30 -4.32 19.83
CA ALA A 20 0.79 -2.99 19.48
C ALA A 20 1.30 -1.92 20.46
N GLY A 21 1.61 -0.73 19.94
CA GLY A 21 2.17 0.41 20.67
C GLY A 21 3.67 0.68 20.39
N PRO A 22 4.21 1.78 20.93
CA PRO A 22 5.57 2.25 20.66
C PRO A 22 6.66 1.32 21.22
N ASP A 23 6.39 0.64 22.33
CA ASP A 23 7.33 -0.31 22.95
C ASP A 23 7.13 -1.75 22.45
N SER A 24 6.32 -1.93 21.41
CA SER A 24 6.04 -3.26 20.86
C SER A 24 7.27 -3.84 20.14
N PRO A 25 7.45 -5.17 20.13
CA PRO A 25 8.55 -5.82 19.43
C PRO A 25 8.52 -5.63 17.90
N VAL A 26 7.44 -5.06 17.36
CA VAL A 26 7.29 -4.77 15.93
C VAL A 26 7.40 -3.28 15.61
N ALA A 27 7.59 -2.42 16.61
CA ALA A 27 7.85 -1.00 16.40
C ALA A 27 9.10 -0.78 15.53
N GLY A 28 9.05 0.18 14.62
CA GLY A 28 10.13 0.45 13.65
C GLY A 28 10.29 -0.62 12.56
N THR A 29 9.42 -1.63 12.50
CA THR A 29 9.47 -2.61 11.42
C THR A 29 9.12 -1.93 10.09
N PRO A 30 9.96 -2.06 9.04
CA PRO A 30 9.62 -1.57 7.71
C PRO A 30 8.51 -2.43 7.09
N VAL A 31 7.43 -1.79 6.65
CA VAL A 31 6.27 -2.43 6.01
C VAL A 31 6.01 -1.77 4.66
N THR A 32 6.03 -2.55 3.58
CA THR A 32 5.59 -2.08 2.26
C THR A 32 4.25 -2.70 1.89
N VAL A 33 3.25 -1.86 1.64
CA VAL A 33 1.93 -2.28 1.17
C VAL A 33 1.84 -2.11 -0.34
N VAL A 34 1.52 -3.19 -1.05
CA VAL A 34 1.22 -3.13 -2.49
C VAL A 34 -0.29 -3.13 -2.68
N ALA A 35 -0.85 -2.03 -3.19
CA ALA A 35 -2.29 -1.83 -3.30
C ALA A 35 -2.68 -1.49 -4.75
N SER A 36 -2.87 -2.52 -5.58
CA SER A 36 -3.31 -2.33 -6.97
C SER A 36 -4.77 -1.86 -7.06
N ARG A 37 -5.05 -0.99 -8.03
CA ARG A 37 -6.42 -0.51 -8.29
C ARG A 37 -6.74 -0.42 -9.77
N GLY A 38 -7.98 -0.80 -10.09
CA GLY A 38 -8.49 -0.78 -11.46
C GLY A 38 -8.61 0.61 -12.07
N GLY A 39 -9.00 1.59 -11.26
CA GLY A 39 -9.03 3.01 -11.61
C GLY A 39 -7.93 3.79 -10.89
N SER A 40 -8.19 5.06 -10.57
CA SER A 40 -7.29 5.90 -9.79
C SER A 40 -8.05 6.63 -8.67
N TYR A 41 -7.36 6.83 -7.55
CA TYR A 41 -7.77 7.70 -6.44
C TYR A 41 -6.67 8.72 -6.11
N ALA A 42 -5.74 8.93 -7.03
CA ALA A 42 -4.65 9.89 -6.85
C ALA A 42 -5.20 11.33 -6.83
N PRO A 43 -4.43 12.29 -6.28
CA PRO A 43 -4.79 13.70 -6.32
C PRO A 43 -5.17 14.17 -7.73
N GLY A 44 -6.26 14.92 -7.83
CA GLY A 44 -6.81 15.45 -9.08
C GLY A 44 -7.68 14.48 -9.87
N THR A 45 -7.82 13.22 -9.46
CA THR A 45 -8.71 12.27 -10.15
C THR A 45 -10.16 12.39 -9.69
N PRO A 46 -11.17 12.05 -10.52
CA PRO A 46 -12.58 12.22 -10.16
C PRO A 46 -13.01 11.48 -8.88
N ARG A 47 -12.24 10.49 -8.45
CA ARG A 47 -12.51 9.68 -7.26
C ARG A 47 -11.44 9.84 -6.18
N GLU A 48 -10.67 10.93 -6.16
CA GLU A 48 -9.65 11.19 -5.13
C GLU A 48 -10.15 10.95 -3.69
N GLY A 49 -11.34 11.46 -3.35
CA GLY A 49 -11.94 11.30 -2.03
C GLY A 49 -12.33 9.85 -1.66
N PHE A 50 -12.14 8.89 -2.57
CA PHE A 50 -12.44 7.46 -2.37
C PHE A 50 -11.18 6.67 -2.04
N GLU A 51 -10.06 7.33 -1.76
CA GLU A 51 -8.86 6.70 -1.22
C GLU A 51 -9.11 6.25 0.23
N PHE A 52 -9.59 5.03 0.38
CA PHE A 52 -9.82 4.41 1.69
C PHE A 52 -8.73 3.40 2.08
N VAL A 53 -7.91 2.94 1.13
CA VAL A 53 -6.96 1.85 1.38
C VAL A 53 -5.70 2.41 2.03
N GLN A 54 -5.05 3.38 1.38
CA GLN A 54 -3.84 4.00 1.91
C GLN A 54 -4.14 4.73 3.21
N ASN A 55 -5.18 5.57 3.21
CA ASN A 55 -5.60 6.32 4.41
C ASN A 55 -5.85 5.43 5.64
N TYR A 56 -6.49 4.27 5.45
CA TYR A 56 -6.76 3.35 6.56
C TYR A 56 -5.50 2.59 6.99
N LEU A 57 -4.79 1.97 6.04
CA LEU A 57 -3.64 1.12 6.35
C LEU A 57 -2.46 1.93 6.87
N GLU A 58 -2.19 3.12 6.33
CA GLU A 58 -1.13 4.00 6.84
C GLU A 58 -1.41 4.36 8.30
N LYS A 59 -2.60 4.90 8.59
CA LYS A 59 -2.99 5.27 9.95
C LYS A 59 -2.94 4.08 10.90
N LEU A 60 -3.50 2.94 10.50
CA LEU A 60 -3.57 1.76 11.36
C LEU A 60 -2.17 1.19 11.64
N LEU A 61 -1.35 0.98 10.61
CA LEU A 61 -0.05 0.33 10.77
C LEU A 61 0.94 1.24 11.52
N THR A 62 0.94 2.55 11.24
CA THR A 62 1.78 3.51 11.97
C THR A 62 1.31 3.69 13.41
N SER A 63 0.01 3.79 13.69
CA SER A 63 -0.47 4.02 15.07
C SER A 63 -0.49 2.76 15.93
N MET A 64 -0.99 1.64 15.40
CA MET A 64 -1.15 0.41 16.18
C MET A 64 0.16 -0.34 16.30
N PHE A 65 0.96 -0.42 15.23
CA PHE A 65 2.21 -1.19 15.24
C PHE A 65 3.47 -0.32 15.37
N SER A 66 3.35 1.02 15.33
CA SER A 66 4.51 1.91 15.26
C SER A 66 5.46 1.53 14.12
N ALA A 67 4.91 1.00 13.02
CA ALA A 67 5.67 0.53 11.88
C ALA A 67 6.10 1.71 10.99
N GLU A 68 7.19 1.51 10.25
CA GLU A 68 7.61 2.41 9.16
C GLU A 68 6.92 1.97 7.87
N VAL A 69 5.90 2.71 7.43
CA VAL A 69 4.99 2.26 6.37
C VAL A 69 5.27 2.96 5.05
N ASP A 70 5.32 2.18 3.98
CA ASP A 70 5.49 2.62 2.61
C ASP A 70 4.46 1.96 1.69
N PHE A 71 4.17 2.60 0.55
CA PHE A 71 3.22 2.09 -0.43
C PHE A 71 3.82 1.93 -1.82
N ILE A 72 3.30 0.96 -2.56
CA ILE A 72 3.43 0.82 -4.01
C ILE A 72 2.01 0.70 -4.57
N VAL A 73 1.64 1.59 -5.47
CA VAL A 73 0.25 1.74 -5.93
C VAL A 73 0.16 1.67 -7.45
N PRO A 74 0.11 0.46 -8.03
CA PRO A 74 -0.22 0.30 -9.44
C PRO A 74 -1.67 0.74 -9.70
N GLU A 75 -1.85 1.66 -10.63
CA GLU A 75 -3.14 2.27 -10.95
C GLU A 75 -3.60 1.92 -12.36
N LEU A 76 -4.88 2.18 -12.62
CA LEU A 76 -5.48 2.05 -13.95
C LEU A 76 -5.36 0.62 -14.51
N THR A 77 -5.30 -0.39 -13.63
CA THR A 77 -5.04 -1.78 -14.05
C THR A 77 -6.17 -2.37 -14.91
N LEU A 78 -7.34 -1.74 -14.96
CA LEU A 78 -8.45 -2.13 -15.85
C LEU A 78 -8.34 -1.53 -17.26
N ALA A 79 -7.41 -0.60 -17.52
CA ALA A 79 -7.35 0.13 -18.79
C ALA A 79 -7.23 -0.80 -20.02
N HIS A 80 -6.51 -1.91 -19.88
CA HIS A 80 -6.31 -2.89 -20.96
C HIS A 80 -7.54 -3.77 -21.24
N SER A 81 -8.43 -3.94 -20.27
CA SER A 81 -9.61 -4.81 -20.38
C SER A 81 -10.93 -4.04 -20.51
N GLN A 82 -10.92 -2.73 -20.25
CA GLN A 82 -12.11 -1.88 -20.27
C GLN A 82 -12.04 -0.91 -21.46
N PRO A 83 -12.85 -1.09 -22.52
CA PRO A 83 -12.79 -0.25 -23.73
C PRO A 83 -12.96 1.25 -23.45
N ALA A 84 -13.79 1.62 -22.47
CA ALA A 84 -13.99 3.01 -22.06
C ALA A 84 -12.75 3.67 -21.40
N MET A 85 -11.69 2.91 -21.13
CA MET A 85 -10.44 3.36 -20.53
C MET A 85 -9.25 3.24 -21.50
N ALA A 86 -9.48 2.96 -22.78
CA ALA A 86 -8.41 2.70 -23.75
C ALA A 86 -7.40 3.87 -23.85
N GLU A 87 -7.87 5.11 -23.74
CA GLU A 87 -7.02 6.30 -23.74
C GLU A 87 -6.06 6.39 -22.53
N LEU A 88 -6.35 5.65 -21.46
CA LEU A 88 -5.56 5.62 -20.23
C LEU A 88 -4.48 4.53 -20.24
N ILE A 89 -4.42 3.68 -21.27
CA ILE A 89 -3.42 2.60 -21.39
C ILE A 89 -1.97 3.11 -21.21
N PRO A 90 -1.54 4.23 -21.84
CA PRO A 90 -0.19 4.75 -21.62
C PRO A 90 0.09 5.11 -20.16
N LEU A 91 -0.90 5.65 -19.44
CA LEU A 91 -0.78 5.97 -18.02
C LEU A 91 -0.75 4.70 -17.16
N ALA A 92 -1.50 3.66 -17.53
CA ALA A 92 -1.47 2.36 -16.87
C ALA A 92 -0.10 1.69 -17.01
N GLU A 93 0.51 1.70 -18.20
CA GLU A 93 1.86 1.15 -18.41
C GLU A 93 2.93 1.95 -17.69
N ALA A 94 2.82 3.29 -17.65
CA ALA A 94 3.72 4.13 -16.87
C ALA A 94 3.60 3.84 -15.37
N SER A 95 2.36 3.71 -14.84
CA SER A 95 2.11 3.34 -13.45
C SER A 95 2.67 1.95 -13.11
N ARG A 96 2.49 0.99 -14.02
CA ARG A 96 3.04 -0.37 -13.88
C ARG A 96 4.57 -0.37 -13.86
N ALA A 97 5.22 0.33 -14.79
CA ALA A 97 6.68 0.44 -14.82
C ALA A 97 7.22 1.07 -13.53
N LYS A 98 6.62 2.18 -13.09
CA LYS A 98 6.95 2.85 -11.83
C LYS A 98 6.81 1.90 -10.64
N ALA A 99 5.73 1.13 -10.55
CA ALA A 99 5.52 0.20 -9.44
C ALA A 99 6.60 -0.90 -9.38
N PHE A 100 7.07 -1.40 -10.53
CA PHE A 100 8.19 -2.36 -10.57
C PHE A 100 9.51 -1.73 -10.14
N ASP A 101 9.77 -0.48 -10.52
CA ASP A 101 10.95 0.25 -10.10
C ASP A 101 10.92 0.52 -8.59
N GLU A 102 9.80 0.99 -8.05
CA GLU A 102 9.60 1.17 -6.61
C GLU A 102 9.79 -0.14 -5.84
N ALA A 103 9.24 -1.25 -6.33
CA ALA A 103 9.43 -2.57 -5.72
C ALA A 103 10.91 -2.96 -5.66
N ARG A 104 11.66 -2.72 -6.75
CA ARG A 104 13.10 -3.01 -6.80
C ARG A 104 13.88 -2.16 -5.82
N GLU A 105 13.62 -0.87 -5.77
CA GLU A 105 14.35 0.05 -4.89
C GLU A 105 14.03 -0.21 -3.41
N LYS A 106 12.76 -0.41 -3.07
CA LYS A 106 12.35 -0.76 -1.70
C LYS A 106 12.94 -2.11 -1.26
N ALA A 107 12.99 -3.11 -2.15
CA ALA A 107 13.62 -4.39 -1.84
C ALA A 107 15.13 -4.25 -1.57
N LYS A 108 15.85 -3.45 -2.38
CA LYS A 108 17.29 -3.17 -2.16
C LYS A 108 17.51 -2.44 -0.82
N ALA A 109 16.69 -1.44 -0.52
CA ALA A 109 16.75 -0.70 0.74
C ALA A 109 16.52 -1.63 1.94
N LEU A 110 15.50 -2.49 1.87
CA LEU A 110 15.21 -3.47 2.91
C LEU A 110 16.37 -4.46 3.09
N ALA A 111 16.91 -5.00 1.99
CA ALA A 111 18.05 -5.92 2.03
C ALA A 111 19.29 -5.27 2.68
N SER A 112 19.54 -3.99 2.39
CA SER A 112 20.64 -3.23 2.99
C SER A 112 20.43 -3.04 4.50
N ARG A 113 19.20 -2.75 4.94
CA ARG A 113 18.86 -2.61 6.36
C ARG A 113 19.02 -3.90 7.14
N LEU A 114 18.63 -5.03 6.54
CA LEU A 114 18.72 -6.35 7.19
C LEU A 114 20.15 -6.91 7.25
N ALA A 115 21.07 -6.38 6.43
CA ALA A 115 22.47 -6.78 6.43
C ALA A 115 23.37 -5.94 7.37
N ALA A 116 22.84 -4.83 7.91
CA ALA A 116 23.52 -3.95 8.86
C ALA A 116 23.38 -4.48 10.30
#